data_AF-A0A2H9TKG3-F1
#
_entry.id   AF-A0A2H9TKG3-F1
#
_cell.length_a   1.000
_cell.length_b   1.000
_cell.length_c   1.000
_cell.angle_alpha   90.00
_cell.angle_beta   90.00
_cell.angle_gamma   90.00
#
_symmetry.space_group_name_H-M   'P 1'
#
loop_
_entity.id
_entity.type
_entity.pdbx_description
1 polymer ?
#
loop_
_entity_poly.entity_id
_entity_poly.type
_entity_poly.pdbx_seq_one_letter_code
_entity_poly.pdbx_strand_id
1 'polypeptide(L)'
;MLELIPTAPVLHIGIFREKTTLQPVEYYNKLPQSNSFDICYVLDPMIATGGTALATIEMLKDFGVPKIILLTICASEPGSKMILERHPDVEIYTAALDPELNAEGYIVPGLGDAGDRLYNTINN
;
A
#
# COMPACT_ATOMS: atom_id res chain seq x y z
N MET A 1 -3.63 -7.74 13.01
CA MET A 1 -2.15 -7.71 13.18
C MET A 1 -1.73 -7.55 14.63
N LEU A 2 -2.13 -6.47 15.31
CA LEU A 2 -1.75 -6.24 16.72
C LEU A 2 -2.27 -7.29 17.70
N GLU A 3 -3.36 -8.00 17.38
CA GLU A 3 -3.78 -9.16 18.18
C GLU A 3 -2.76 -10.31 18.14
N LEU A 4 -2.01 -10.46 17.04
CA LEU A 4 -0.99 -11.50 16.86
C LEU A 4 0.39 -11.03 17.34
N ILE A 5 0.73 -9.75 17.11
CA ILE A 5 2.00 -9.14 17.52
C ILE A 5 1.72 -7.83 18.28
N PRO A 6 1.33 -7.91 19.56
CA PRO A 6 0.88 -6.75 20.33
C PRO A 6 1.97 -5.69 20.58
N THR A 7 3.23 -6.10 20.53
CA THR A 7 4.39 -5.23 20.77
C THR A 7 4.91 -4.55 19.49
N ALA A 8 4.30 -4.80 18.33
CA ALA A 8 4.73 -4.22 17.07
C ALA A 8 4.50 -2.70 17.08
N PRO A 9 5.54 -1.89 16.78
CA PRO A 9 5.37 -0.45 16.57
C PRO A 9 4.46 -0.18 15.38
N VAL A 10 3.55 0.79 15.52
CA VAL A 10 2.66 1.22 14.44
C VAL A 10 3.12 2.59 13.93
N LEU A 11 3.59 2.59 12.69
CA LEU A 11 4.01 3.80 11.98
C LEU A 11 2.95 4.13 10.92
N HIS A 12 2.79 5.42 10.63
CA HIS A 12 1.81 5.90 9.69
C HIS A 12 2.50 6.75 8.63
N ILE A 13 2.16 6.47 7.38
CA ILE A 13 2.55 7.24 6.21
C ILE A 13 1.25 7.63 5.50
N GLY A 14 1.06 8.92 5.29
CA GLY A 14 -0.04 9.48 4.53
C GLY A 14 0.44 9.88 3.15
N ILE A 15 -0.09 9.23 2.13
CA ILE A 15 0.17 9.55 0.72
C ILE A 15 -1.18 9.75 0.03
N PHE A 16 -1.31 10.82 -0.74
CA PHE A 16 -2.41 10.96 -1.70
C PHE A 16 -1.85 11.08 -3.12
N ARG A 17 -2.70 10.84 -4.11
CA ARG A 17 -2.34 10.99 -5.51
C ARG A 17 -2.82 12.35 -6.01
N GLU A 18 -1.91 13.16 -6.52
CA GLU A 18 -2.29 14.45 -7.09
C GLU A 18 -3.09 14.23 -8.38
N LYS A 19 -4.23 14.91 -8.52
CA LYS A 19 -5.24 14.58 -9.55
C LYS A 19 -4.75 14.83 -10.98
N THR A 20 -3.75 15.71 -11.17
CA THR A 20 -3.29 16.14 -12.49
C THR A 20 -2.09 15.31 -12.98
N THR A 21 -1.05 15.24 -12.16
CA THR A 21 0.23 14.59 -12.46
C THR A 21 0.22 13.11 -12.10
N LEU A 22 -0.76 12.68 -11.30
CA LEU A 22 -0.89 11.32 -10.79
C LEU A 22 0.30 10.87 -9.94
N GLN A 23 1.14 11.82 -9.51
CA GLN A 23 2.29 11.57 -8.66
C GLN A 23 1.84 11.34 -7.20
N PRO A 24 2.54 10.45 -6.47
CA PRO A 24 2.35 10.29 -5.04
C PRO A 24 2.86 11.54 -4.32
N VAL A 25 2.03 12.11 -3.45
CA VAL A 25 2.38 13.24 -2.58
C VAL A 25 2.29 12.77 -1.14
N GLU A 26 3.44 12.76 -0.46
CA GLU A 26 3.51 12.55 0.98
C GLU A 26 2.91 13.77 1.70
N TYR A 27 1.93 13.53 2.57
CA TYR A 27 1.35 14.57 3.43
C TYR A 27 1.56 14.30 4.92
N TYR A 28 1.98 13.10 5.28
CA TYR A 28 2.24 12.71 6.67
C TYR A 28 3.28 11.59 6.73
N ASN A 29 4.28 11.75 7.60
CA ASN A 29 5.30 10.73 7.80
C ASN A 29 5.74 10.71 9.28
N LYS A 30 5.61 9.53 9.91
CA LYS A 30 6.01 9.28 11.30
C LYS A 30 7.10 8.22 11.44
N LEU A 31 7.89 8.01 10.40
CA LEU A 31 9.11 7.22 10.52
C LEU A 31 10.06 7.90 11.53
N PRO A 32 10.70 7.13 12.43
CA PRO A 32 11.71 7.69 13.32
C PRO A 32 12.95 8.16 12.51
N GLN A 33 13.91 8.80 13.17
CA GLN A 33 15.10 9.33 12.49
C GLN A 33 16.02 8.24 11.94
N SER A 34 15.98 7.04 12.51
CA SER A 34 16.78 5.89 12.09
C SER A 34 15.97 4.61 12.14
N ASN A 35 16.27 3.69 11.22
CA ASN A 35 15.65 2.37 11.22
C ASN A 35 16.28 1.46 12.28
N SER A 36 15.42 0.81 13.05
CA SER A 36 15.76 -0.28 13.96
C SER A 36 14.87 -1.52 13.72
N PHE A 37 14.17 -1.56 12.59
CA PHE A 37 13.23 -2.62 12.23
C PHE A 37 13.82 -3.52 11.15
N ASP A 38 13.74 -4.83 11.37
CA ASP A 38 14.15 -5.83 10.38
C ASP A 38 13.06 -6.13 9.35
N ILE A 39 11.78 -6.02 9.75
CA ILE A 39 10.63 -6.31 8.88
C ILE A 39 9.60 -5.21 9.05
N CYS A 40 9.13 -4.65 7.94
CA CYS A 40 7.97 -3.76 7.90
C CYS A 40 6.81 -4.43 7.15
N TYR A 41 5.66 -4.49 7.80
CA TYR A 41 4.39 -4.90 7.18
C TYR A 41 3.63 -3.64 6.78
N VAL A 42 3.49 -3.41 5.48
CA VAL A 42 2.68 -2.32 4.94
C VAL A 42 1.24 -2.82 4.83
N LEU A 43 0.33 -2.12 5.50
CA LEU A 43 -1.09 -2.44 5.52
C LEU A 43 -1.84 -1.44 4.64
N ASP A 44 -2.36 -1.92 3.51
CA ASP A 44 -3.22 -1.14 2.61
C ASP A 44 -4.36 -2.05 2.14
N PRO A 45 -5.64 -1.69 2.35
CA PRO A 45 -6.76 -2.51 1.91
C PRO A 45 -6.74 -2.87 0.42
N MET A 46 -6.14 -2.02 -0.43
CA MET A 46 -6.17 -2.22 -1.87
C MET A 46 -4.84 -1.91 -2.57
N ILE A 47 -4.43 -2.81 -3.48
CA ILE A 47 -3.38 -2.54 -4.46
C ILE A 47 -4.01 -2.44 -5.85
N ALA A 48 -4.43 -1.23 -6.22
CA ALA A 48 -4.99 -0.96 -7.55
C ALA A 48 -3.89 -0.82 -8.61
N THR A 49 -3.45 0.39 -8.93
CA THR A 49 -2.37 0.63 -9.90
C THR A 49 -0.97 0.31 -9.35
N GLY A 50 -0.84 0.10 -8.03
CA GLY A 50 0.43 -0.10 -7.34
C GLY A 50 1.21 1.19 -7.02
N GLY A 51 0.76 2.36 -7.48
CA GLY A 51 1.51 3.62 -7.32
C GLY A 51 1.79 4.01 -5.86
N THR A 52 0.78 3.95 -4.99
CA THR A 52 0.93 4.27 -3.55
C THR A 52 1.85 3.27 -2.85
N ALA A 53 1.72 1.98 -3.17
CA ALA A 53 2.55 0.93 -2.62
C ALA A 53 4.02 1.09 -3.04
N LEU A 54 4.27 1.41 -4.32
CA LEU A 54 5.63 1.70 -4.83
C LEU A 54 6.27 2.87 -4.09
N ALA A 55 5.57 4.00 -3.97
CA ALA A 55 6.07 5.16 -3.24
C ALA A 55 6.40 4.81 -1.78
N THR A 56 5.52 4.03 -1.14
CA THR A 56 5.73 3.57 0.24
C THR A 56 6.95 2.64 0.36
N ILE A 57 7.13 1.72 -0.59
CA ILE A 57 8.29 0.82 -0.63
C ILE A 57 9.58 1.64 -0.78
N GLU A 58 9.62 2.59 -1.71
CA GLU A 58 10.78 3.47 -1.92
C GLU A 58 11.13 4.22 -0.64
N MET A 59 10.15 4.84 0.02
CA MET A 59 10.34 5.51 1.31
C MET A 59 10.90 4.58 2.40
N LEU A 60 10.40 3.34 2.48
CA LEU A 60 10.86 2.37 3.49
C LEU A 60 12.26 1.83 3.18
N LYS A 61 12.62 1.69 1.90
CA LYS A 61 13.98 1.31 1.48
C LYS A 61 14.97 2.44 1.77
N ASP A 62 14.59 3.69 1.48
CA ASP A 62 15.40 4.87 1.82
C ASP A 62 15.56 5.01 3.34
N PHE A 63 14.51 4.66 4.09
CA PHE A 63 14.57 4.58 5.55
C PHE A 63 15.47 3.44 6.06
N GLY A 64 15.77 2.44 5.22
CA GLY A 64 16.71 1.36 5.50
C GLY A 64 16.07 0.07 6.02
N VAL A 65 14.78 -0.16 5.75
CA VAL A 65 14.10 -1.42 6.11
C VAL A 65 14.57 -2.56 5.21
N PRO A 66 15.11 -3.67 5.77
CA PRO A 66 15.70 -4.73 4.94
C PRO A 66 14.65 -5.69 4.37
N LYS A 67 13.51 -5.87 5.03
CA LYS A 67 12.40 -6.71 4.53
C LYS A 67 11.07 -5.97 4.57
N ILE A 68 10.42 -5.86 3.42
CA ILE A 68 9.12 -5.21 3.27
C ILE A 68 8.10 -6.24 2.77
N ILE A 69 6.96 -6.31 3.45
CA ILE A 69 5.85 -7.20 3.10
C ILE A 69 4.60 -6.35 2.96
N LEU A 70 3.96 -6.38 1.79
CA LEU A 70 2.64 -5.78 1.58
C LEU A 70 1.56 -6.78 1.99
N LEU A 71 0.66 -6.38 2.88
CA LEU A 71 -0.53 -7.14 3.27
C LEU A 71 -1.77 -6.38 2.82
N THR A 72 -2.56 -6.97 1.93
CA THR A 72 -3.72 -6.32 1.33
C THR A 72 -4.92 -7.27 1.25
N ILE A 73 -6.13 -6.70 1.14
CA ILE A 73 -7.35 -7.50 0.98
C ILE A 73 -7.58 -7.82 -0.49
N CYS A 74 -7.40 -6.85 -1.37
CA CYS A 74 -7.63 -7.00 -2.81
C CYS A 74 -6.54 -6.30 -3.60
N ALA A 75 -5.93 -7.02 -4.53
CA ALA A 75 -4.93 -6.49 -5.43
C ALA A 75 -5.35 -6.73 -6.89
N SER A 76 -4.92 -5.86 -7.80
CA SER A 76 -4.99 -6.13 -9.22
C SER A 76 -3.73 -6.86 -9.71
N GLU A 77 -3.88 -7.70 -10.74
CA GLU A 77 -2.74 -8.29 -11.45
C GLU A 77 -1.77 -7.23 -12.00
N PRO A 78 -2.22 -6.17 -12.71
CA PRO A 78 -1.32 -5.14 -13.23
C PRO A 78 -0.53 -4.41 -12.14
N GLY A 79 -1.18 -4.05 -11.02
CA GLY A 79 -0.53 -3.36 -9.91
C GLY A 79 0.50 -4.23 -9.20
N SER A 80 0.14 -5.49 -8.92
CA SER A 80 1.04 -6.46 -8.28
C SER A 80 2.25 -6.75 -9.16
N LYS A 81 2.04 -6.94 -10.46
CA LYS A 81 3.13 -7.14 -11.43
C LYS A 81 4.07 -5.95 -11.47
N MET A 82 3.55 -4.72 -11.54
CA MET A 82 4.38 -3.51 -11.55
C MET A 82 5.25 -3.39 -10.30
N ILE A 83 4.69 -3.71 -9.12
CA ILE A 83 5.45 -3.70 -7.86
C ILE A 83 6.57 -4.73 -7.89
N LEU A 84 6.27 -5.98 -8.24
CA LEU A 84 7.25 -7.07 -8.24
C LEU A 84 8.33 -6.92 -9.33
N GLU A 85 8.01 -6.28 -10.45
CA GLU A 85 9.01 -5.94 -11.48
C GLU A 85 10.01 -4.89 -10.99
N ARG A 86 9.57 -3.89 -10.22
CA ARG A 86 10.44 -2.83 -9.68
C ARG A 86 11.15 -3.23 -8.39
N HIS A 87 10.50 -4.04 -7.58
CA HIS A 87 10.98 -4.47 -6.27
C HIS A 87 10.75 -5.99 -6.10
N PRO A 88 11.53 -6.82 -6.81
CA PRO A 88 11.40 -8.29 -6.76
C PRO A 88 11.76 -8.89 -5.38
N ASP A 89 12.35 -8.08 -4.50
CA ASP A 89 12.69 -8.39 -3.12
C ASP A 89 11.52 -8.18 -2.13
N VAL A 90 10.40 -7.61 -2.58
CA VAL A 90 9.20 -7.40 -1.76
C VAL A 90 8.24 -8.57 -1.92
N GLU A 91 7.58 -8.93 -0.82
CA GLU A 91 6.51 -9.94 -0.82
C GLU A 91 5.13 -9.26 -0.79
N ILE A 92 4.17 -9.79 -1.55
CA ILE A 92 2.77 -9.34 -1.54
C ILE A 92 1.89 -10.52 -1.09
N TYR A 93 1.15 -10.34 -0.01
CA TYR A 93 0.10 -11.25 0.40
C TYR A 93 -1.24 -10.54 0.24
N THR A 94 -2.10 -11.12 -0.60
CA THR A 94 -3.45 -10.64 -0.87
C THR A 94 -4.47 -11.74 -0.66
N ALA A 95 -5.68 -11.39 -0.19
CA ALA A 95 -6.78 -12.35 -0.10
C ALA A 95 -7.45 -12.60 -1.46
N ALA A 96 -7.46 -11.60 -2.35
CA ALA A 96 -7.97 -11.69 -3.71
C ALA A 96 -7.01 -11.02 -4.71
N LEU A 97 -6.82 -11.64 -5.87
CA LEU A 97 -6.09 -11.09 -7.00
C LEU A 97 -7.03 -11.01 -8.18
N ASP A 98 -7.41 -9.80 -8.56
CA ASP A 98 -8.38 -9.52 -9.62
C ASP A 98 -7.66 -9.13 -10.92
N PRO A 99 -8.21 -9.48 -12.09
CA PRO A 99 -7.46 -9.50 -13.34
C PRO A 99 -7.15 -8.10 -13.89
N GLU A 100 -8.01 -7.11 -13.64
CA GLU A 100 -7.95 -5.86 -14.36
C GLU A 100 -8.34 -4.63 -13.53
N LEU A 101 -8.00 -3.48 -14.11
CA LEU A 101 -8.46 -2.17 -13.65
C LEU A 101 -9.40 -1.60 -14.73
N ASN A 102 -10.43 -0.88 -14.31
CA ASN A 102 -11.22 -0.09 -15.24
C ASN A 102 -10.51 1.22 -15.64
N ALA A 103 -11.12 2.02 -16.51
CA ALA A 103 -10.56 3.28 -17.00
C ALA A 103 -10.32 4.35 -15.91
N GLU A 104 -10.99 4.23 -14.77
CA GLU A 104 -10.84 5.13 -13.61
C GLU A 104 -9.77 4.63 -12.62
N GLY A 105 -9.20 3.44 -12.85
CA GLY A 105 -8.17 2.84 -12.00
C GLY A 105 -8.72 2.04 -10.83
N TYR A 106 -10.01 1.71 -10.81
CA TYR A 106 -10.58 0.78 -9.84
C TYR A 106 -10.34 -0.67 -10.25
N ILE A 107 -10.13 -1.52 -9.25
CA ILE A 107 -10.03 -2.98 -9.42
C ILE A 107 -11.39 -3.54 -9.84
N VAL A 108 -11.40 -4.45 -10.81
CA VAL A 108 -12.60 -5.13 -11.30
C VAL A 108 -12.43 -6.65 -11.19
N PRO A 109 -13.35 -7.38 -10.54
CA PRO A 109 -14.60 -6.92 -9.90
C PRO A 109 -14.39 -6.01 -8.67
N GLY A 110 -13.30 -6.20 -7.92
CA GLY A 110 -12.87 -5.33 -6.81
C GLY A 110 -13.88 -5.16 -5.68
N LEU A 111 -13.71 -4.06 -4.93
CA LEU A 111 -14.58 -3.72 -3.79
C LEU A 111 -14.97 -2.23 -3.74
N GLY A 112 -14.83 -1.50 -4.85
CA GLY A 112 -15.06 -0.05 -4.88
C GLY A 112 -14.04 0.71 -4.01
N ASP A 113 -14.44 1.86 -3.47
CA ASP A 113 -13.57 2.63 -2.57
C ASP A 113 -13.54 2.00 -1.15
N ALA A 114 -12.42 1.39 -0.80
CA ALA A 114 -12.23 0.75 0.50
C ALA A 114 -12.25 1.75 1.66
N GLY A 115 -11.71 2.95 1.46
CA GLY A 115 -11.64 3.99 2.49
C GLY A 115 -13.04 4.47 2.84
N ASP A 116 -13.84 4.83 1.83
CA ASP A 116 -15.21 5.29 2.04
C ASP A 116 -16.09 4.22 2.66
N ARG A 117 -15.89 2.95 2.28
CA ARG A 117 -16.63 1.83 2.89
C ARG A 117 -16.22 1.58 4.34
N LEU A 118 -14.93 1.73 4.67
CA LEU A 118 -14.42 1.49 6.02
C LEU A 118 -14.84 2.59 7.00
N TYR A 119 -14.83 3.85 6.54
CA TYR A 119 -15.15 5.01 7.37
C TYR A 119 -16.57 5.54 7.17
N ASN A 120 -17.35 4.90 6.30
CA ASN A 120 -18.74 5.26 5.98
C ASN A 120 -18.87 6.71 5.44
N THR A 121 -18.02 7.08 4.48
CA THR A 121 -17.94 8.43 3.88
C THR A 121 -18.38 8.50 2.41
N ILE A 122 -19.14 7.51 1.94
CA ILE A 122 -19.55 7.26 0.55
C ILE A 122 -20.25 8.45 -0.17
N ASN A 123 -20.66 9.49 0.56
CA ASN A 123 -21.37 10.66 0.02
C ASN A 123 -20.54 11.97 -0.01
N ASN A 124 -19.22 11.90 0.19
CA ASN A 124 -18.34 13.08 0.23
C ASN A 124 -17.72 13.45 -1.12
#